data_AF-A0A9W5UUJ6-F1
#
_entry.id   AF-A0A9W5UUJ6-F1
#
_cell.length_a   1.000
_cell.length_b   1.000
_cell.length_c   1.000
_cell.angle_alpha   90.00
_cell.angle_beta   90.00
_cell.angle_gamma   90.00
#
_symmetry.space_group_name_H-M   'P 1'
#
loop_
_entity.id
_entity.type
_entity.pdbx_description
1 polymer ?
#
loop_
_entity_poly.entity_id
_entity_poly.type
_entity_poly.pdbx_seq_one_letter_code
_entity_poly.pdbx_strand_id
1 'polypeptide(L)'
;MTPMRVAYAGHDFFSSCLELLAQRADLDLVVIFSDGPGGQPTDNVRAIAAARNTPVRTGRWSTEQIEAFNTLDVDLLVCAAYMYRIPVEHLDVSYAVNVHPTLLPYGRGPNPLAYLTFEHPELNGITIHEMTPELDQGPILLQEPFDRDTDDGFDETFLKLWAYAPRALQRLIDDIDHYFQHKRDQGAGSYWPEPPEAERTLHAATATVADAQRLQARFGHLGFVLYPADAPPLQVRSLTASRCQHQYPPGRLAAKLHHGWIVAVSDGLVHIHPAQPRT
;
A
#
# COMPACT_ATOMS: atom_id res chain seq x y z
N MET A 1 33.59 1.80 -9.21
CA MET A 1 32.60 0.81 -9.69
C MET A 1 31.53 1.59 -10.42
N THR A 2 31.07 1.11 -11.58
CA THR A 2 29.95 1.75 -12.29
C THR A 2 28.70 1.63 -11.41
N PRO A 3 27.91 2.71 -11.21
CA PRO A 3 26.68 2.63 -10.44
C PRO A 3 25.71 1.60 -11.04
N MET A 4 25.04 0.83 -10.19
CA MET A 4 24.00 -0.11 -10.62
C MET A 4 22.79 0.68 -11.12
N ARG A 5 22.28 0.34 -12.30
CA ARG A 5 21.17 1.04 -12.96
C ARG A 5 19.85 0.48 -12.47
N VAL A 6 19.02 1.34 -11.89
CA VAL A 6 17.81 0.95 -11.16
C VAL A 6 16.57 1.58 -11.80
N ALA A 7 15.54 0.76 -12.01
CA ALA A 7 14.19 1.19 -12.28
C ALA A 7 13.31 0.96 -11.05
N TYR A 8 12.34 1.87 -10.84
CA TYR A 8 11.35 1.74 -9.78
C TYR A 8 9.93 1.71 -10.37
N ALA A 9 9.05 0.88 -9.83
CA ALA A 9 7.64 0.86 -10.16
C ALA A 9 6.80 0.91 -8.88
N GLY A 10 6.00 1.96 -8.70
CA GLY A 10 5.17 2.10 -7.50
C GLY A 10 4.51 3.46 -7.33
N HIS A 11 3.67 3.57 -6.30
CA HIS A 11 3.02 4.80 -5.87
C HIS A 11 3.44 5.19 -4.44
N ASP A 12 2.78 6.17 -3.83
CA ASP A 12 3.25 6.77 -2.58
C ASP A 12 3.32 5.81 -1.39
N PHE A 13 2.58 4.69 -1.38
CA PHE A 13 2.48 3.76 -0.24
C PHE A 13 3.84 3.21 0.20
N PHE A 14 4.74 2.94 -0.75
CA PHE A 14 6.13 2.55 -0.48
C PHE A 14 7.14 3.53 -1.10
N SER A 15 6.79 4.81 -1.19
CA SER A 15 7.74 5.83 -1.65
C SER A 15 8.98 5.97 -0.77
N SER A 16 8.98 5.44 0.46
CA SER A 16 10.20 5.29 1.27
C SER A 16 11.25 4.36 0.64
N CYS A 17 10.84 3.34 -0.11
CA CYS A 17 11.77 2.52 -0.91
C CYS A 17 12.40 3.35 -2.04
N LEU A 18 11.61 4.15 -2.75
CA LEU A 18 12.11 5.06 -3.78
C LEU A 18 13.05 6.12 -3.21
N GLU A 19 12.75 6.64 -2.02
CA GLU A 19 13.62 7.58 -1.32
C GLU A 19 14.99 6.98 -1.02
N LEU A 20 15.04 5.75 -0.50
CA LEU A 20 16.29 5.02 -0.30
C LEU A 20 17.08 4.89 -1.61
N LEU A 21 16.43 4.44 -2.68
CA LEU A 21 17.08 4.24 -3.99
C LEU A 21 17.68 5.56 -4.49
N ALA A 22 16.92 6.66 -4.39
CA ALA A 22 17.36 7.97 -4.81
C ALA A 22 18.55 8.50 -3.98
N GLN A 23 18.64 8.16 -2.70
CA GLN A 23 19.69 8.68 -1.80
C GLN A 23 21.05 7.97 -1.96
N ARG A 24 21.09 6.78 -2.56
CA ARG A 24 22.32 6.01 -2.74
C ARG A 24 23.18 6.54 -3.89
N ALA A 25 24.45 6.76 -3.62
CA ALA A 25 25.40 7.29 -4.62
C ALA A 25 25.93 6.21 -5.58
N ASP A 26 25.79 4.94 -5.22
CA ASP A 26 26.19 3.78 -6.01
C ASP A 26 25.05 3.22 -6.88
N LEU A 27 23.88 3.87 -6.87
CA LEU A 27 22.75 3.57 -7.74
C LEU A 27 22.51 4.72 -8.73
N ASP A 28 22.15 4.38 -9.96
CA ASP A 28 21.66 5.31 -10.97
C ASP A 28 20.16 5.03 -11.20
N LEU A 29 19.29 5.94 -10.74
CA LEU A 29 17.84 5.78 -10.87
C LEU A 29 17.38 6.29 -12.25
N VAL A 30 17.22 5.37 -13.19
CA VAL A 30 17.12 5.68 -14.62
C VAL A 30 15.69 5.88 -15.11
N VAL A 31 14.70 5.25 -14.48
CA VAL A 31 13.28 5.42 -14.83
C VAL A 31 12.38 5.05 -13.66
N ILE A 32 11.25 5.77 -13.54
CA ILE A 32 10.18 5.50 -12.59
C ILE A 32 8.89 5.19 -13.35
N PHE A 33 8.21 4.11 -12.97
CA PHE A 33 6.84 3.78 -13.38
C PHE A 33 5.90 4.05 -12.20
N SER A 34 4.79 4.74 -12.45
CA SER A 34 3.87 5.11 -11.38
C SER A 34 2.43 5.24 -11.89
N ASP A 35 1.51 5.58 -10.99
CA ASP A 35 0.11 5.73 -11.34
C ASP A 35 -0.17 7.04 -12.09
N GLY A 36 -1.13 6.96 -13.02
CA GLY A 36 -1.64 8.10 -13.77
C GLY A 36 -2.76 8.84 -13.04
N PRO A 37 -3.32 9.89 -13.65
CA PRO A 37 -4.51 10.57 -13.13
C PRO A 37 -5.65 9.58 -12.82
N GLY A 38 -6.22 9.67 -11.62
CA GLY A 38 -7.27 8.77 -11.15
C GLY A 38 -6.79 7.45 -10.54
N GLY A 39 -5.47 7.19 -10.52
CA GLY A 39 -4.86 6.09 -9.78
C GLY A 39 -4.54 6.45 -8.32
N GLN A 40 -3.61 5.72 -7.70
CA GLN A 40 -3.18 5.98 -6.33
C GLN A 40 -2.40 7.30 -6.20
N PRO A 41 -2.28 7.86 -4.99
CA PRO A 41 -1.46 9.06 -4.75
C PRO A 41 0.00 8.86 -5.15
N THR A 42 0.59 9.90 -5.75
CA THR A 42 1.94 9.87 -6.36
C THR A 42 2.73 11.17 -6.11
N ASP A 43 2.32 11.96 -5.13
CA ASP A 43 2.94 13.27 -4.86
C ASP A 43 4.40 13.11 -4.42
N ASN A 44 4.67 12.13 -3.55
CA ASN A 44 6.04 11.85 -3.10
C ASN A 44 6.88 11.27 -4.25
N VAL A 45 6.32 10.34 -5.01
CA VAL A 45 7.01 9.76 -6.18
C VAL A 45 7.41 10.84 -7.18
N ARG A 46 6.49 11.76 -7.51
CA ARG A 46 6.76 12.88 -8.43
C ARG A 46 7.79 13.86 -7.87
N ALA A 47 7.74 14.15 -6.57
CA ALA A 47 8.71 15.03 -5.91
C ALA A 47 10.12 14.45 -5.96
N ILE A 48 10.29 13.15 -5.65
CA ILE A 48 11.59 12.47 -5.71
C ILE A 48 12.09 12.42 -7.15
N ALA A 49 11.23 12.06 -8.11
CA ALA A 49 11.58 12.02 -9.53
C ALA A 49 12.08 13.38 -10.04
N ALA A 50 11.38 14.46 -9.69
CA ALA A 50 11.75 15.82 -10.06
C ALA A 50 13.10 16.24 -9.45
N ALA A 51 13.34 15.93 -8.16
CA ALA A 51 14.60 16.24 -7.49
C ALA A 51 15.81 15.50 -8.11
N ARG A 52 15.58 14.35 -8.73
CA ARG A 52 16.62 13.53 -9.39
C ARG A 52 16.67 13.68 -10.91
N ASN A 53 15.77 14.46 -11.49
CA ASN A 53 15.55 14.54 -12.95
C ASN A 53 15.32 13.16 -13.60
N THR A 54 14.69 12.24 -12.86
CA THR A 54 14.39 10.89 -13.34
C THR A 54 13.07 10.91 -14.13
N PRO A 55 13.02 10.33 -15.35
CA PRO A 55 11.81 10.27 -16.14
C PRO A 55 10.74 9.40 -15.47
N VAL A 56 9.50 9.90 -15.45
CA VAL A 56 8.33 9.16 -14.97
C VAL A 56 7.49 8.68 -16.17
N ARG A 57 7.04 7.43 -16.11
CA ARG A 57 6.07 6.80 -17.00
C ARG A 57 4.84 6.39 -16.20
N THR A 58 3.66 6.51 -16.79
CA THR A 58 2.40 6.22 -16.10
C THR A 58 1.52 5.28 -16.89
N GLY A 59 0.74 4.45 -16.19
CA GLY A 59 -0.24 3.55 -16.78
C GLY A 59 0.29 2.15 -17.04
N ARG A 60 -0.48 1.37 -17.80
CA ARG A 60 -0.13 -0.01 -18.16
C ARG A 60 1.07 -0.04 -19.11
N TRP A 61 1.91 -1.07 -18.97
CA TRP A 61 3.02 -1.35 -19.86
C TRP A 61 2.56 -1.58 -21.30
N SER A 62 3.00 -0.73 -22.23
CA SER A 62 2.84 -0.91 -23.67
C SER A 62 4.09 -1.56 -24.29
N THR A 63 3.97 -2.07 -25.52
CA THR A 63 5.12 -2.61 -26.26
C THR A 63 6.23 -1.57 -26.40
N GLU A 64 5.88 -0.32 -26.67
CA GLU A 64 6.85 0.78 -26.79
C GLU A 64 7.57 1.06 -25.45
N GLN A 65 6.88 0.89 -24.32
CA GLN A 65 7.49 1.05 -23.00
C GLN A 65 8.44 -0.10 -22.67
N ILE A 66 8.11 -1.33 -23.07
CA ILE A 66 8.98 -2.51 -22.94
C ILE A 66 10.25 -2.31 -23.79
N GLU A 67 10.08 -1.94 -25.06
CA GLU A 67 11.21 -1.66 -25.95
C GLU A 67 12.10 -0.54 -25.40
N ALA A 68 11.51 0.56 -24.94
CA ALA A 68 12.25 1.65 -24.31
C ALA A 68 12.99 1.19 -23.05
N PHE A 69 12.36 0.39 -22.19
CA PHE A 69 12.98 -0.14 -20.97
C PHE A 69 14.22 -0.98 -21.30
N ASN A 70 14.14 -1.85 -22.31
CA ASN A 70 15.23 -2.73 -22.70
C ASN A 70 16.42 -1.98 -23.32
N THR A 71 16.29 -0.69 -23.64
CA THR A 71 17.43 0.16 -24.07
C THR A 71 18.13 0.88 -22.93
N LEU A 72 17.62 0.76 -21.69
CA LEU A 72 18.14 1.50 -20.53
C LEU A 72 19.21 0.72 -19.76
N ASP A 73 19.56 -0.51 -20.14
CA ASP A 73 20.52 -1.37 -19.43
C ASP A 73 20.20 -1.44 -17.91
N VAL A 74 18.97 -1.80 -17.55
CA VAL A 74 18.54 -1.84 -16.14
C VAL A 74 19.09 -3.09 -15.47
N ASP A 75 19.84 -2.92 -14.38
CA ASP A 75 20.34 -4.03 -13.58
C ASP A 75 19.27 -4.53 -12.60
N LEU A 76 18.57 -3.59 -11.94
CA LEU A 76 17.58 -3.87 -10.90
C LEU A 76 16.26 -3.14 -11.16
N LEU A 77 15.15 -3.88 -11.21
CA LEU A 77 13.79 -3.37 -11.14
C LEU A 77 13.18 -3.63 -9.76
N VAL A 78 12.81 -2.55 -9.06
CA VAL A 78 12.11 -2.61 -7.78
C VAL A 78 10.64 -2.26 -7.97
N CYS A 79 9.75 -3.21 -7.74
CA CYS A 79 8.31 -2.99 -7.63
C CYS A 79 7.93 -2.83 -6.15
N ALA A 80 7.20 -1.76 -5.82
CA ALA A 80 6.71 -1.53 -4.46
C ALA A 80 5.37 -0.78 -4.52
N ALA A 81 4.27 -1.50 -4.29
CA ALA A 81 2.91 -0.99 -4.43
C ALA A 81 2.65 -0.38 -5.82
N TYR A 82 2.60 -1.23 -6.86
CA TYR A 82 2.29 -0.81 -8.23
C TYR A 82 0.99 -1.46 -8.71
N MET A 83 0.09 -0.67 -9.29
CA MET A 83 -1.28 -1.11 -9.60
C MET A 83 -1.40 -1.96 -10.87
N TYR A 84 -0.36 -2.00 -11.72
CA TYR A 84 -0.39 -2.69 -12.99
C TYR A 84 0.55 -3.87 -13.01
N ARG A 85 0.15 -4.96 -13.67
CA ARG A 85 1.05 -6.07 -13.94
C ARG A 85 2.27 -5.57 -14.74
N ILE A 86 3.45 -5.94 -14.26
CA ILE A 86 4.72 -5.71 -14.95
C ILE A 86 5.02 -6.96 -15.77
N PRO A 87 5.23 -6.86 -17.10
CA PRO A 87 5.52 -7.99 -17.97
C PRO A 87 7.00 -8.37 -17.88
N VAL A 88 7.45 -8.82 -16.70
CA VAL A 88 8.86 -9.11 -16.40
C VAL A 88 9.47 -10.14 -17.36
N GLU A 89 8.66 -11.02 -17.93
CA GLU A 89 9.05 -11.99 -18.98
C GLU A 89 9.52 -11.36 -20.30
N HIS A 90 9.33 -10.05 -20.48
CA HIS A 90 9.71 -9.29 -21.67
C HIS A 90 10.74 -8.20 -21.39
N LEU A 91 11.20 -8.08 -20.15
CA LEU A 91 12.17 -7.07 -19.73
C LEU A 91 13.57 -7.68 -19.70
N ASP A 92 14.53 -6.95 -20.26
CA ASP A 92 15.96 -7.24 -20.12
C ASP A 92 16.46 -6.62 -18.83
N VAL A 93 16.41 -7.40 -17.74
CA VAL A 93 16.81 -6.98 -16.39
C VAL A 93 17.38 -8.16 -15.62
N SER A 94 18.49 -7.94 -14.91
CA SER A 94 19.16 -9.01 -14.16
C SER A 94 18.39 -9.39 -12.90
N TYR A 95 17.87 -8.39 -12.18
CA TYR A 95 17.16 -8.57 -10.93
C TYR A 95 15.80 -7.85 -10.98
N ALA A 96 14.70 -8.58 -10.88
CA ALA A 96 13.37 -7.99 -10.73
C ALA A 96 12.77 -8.43 -9.40
N VAL A 97 12.42 -7.49 -8.53
CA VAL A 97 11.96 -7.77 -7.17
C VAL A 97 10.71 -7.00 -6.82
N ASN A 98 9.86 -7.60 -6.00
CA ASN A 98 8.68 -6.95 -5.45
C ASN A 98 8.76 -6.89 -3.92
N VAL A 99 8.46 -5.71 -3.37
CA VAL A 99 8.37 -5.44 -1.93
C VAL A 99 6.92 -5.64 -1.50
N HIS A 100 6.66 -6.76 -0.82
CA HIS A 100 5.33 -7.19 -0.43
C HIS A 100 5.10 -7.00 1.09
N PRO A 101 3.96 -6.45 1.53
CA PRO A 101 3.69 -6.06 2.93
C PRO A 101 3.27 -7.22 3.86
N THR A 102 3.58 -8.47 3.51
CA THR A 102 3.28 -9.64 4.34
C THR A 102 4.46 -10.60 4.38
N LEU A 103 4.46 -11.53 5.34
CA LEU A 103 5.30 -12.72 5.31
C LEU A 103 4.70 -13.77 4.35
N LEU A 104 5.06 -13.69 3.06
CA LEU A 104 4.71 -14.70 2.05
C LEU A 104 5.18 -16.12 2.47
N PRO A 105 4.50 -17.19 2.03
CA PRO A 105 3.53 -17.26 0.92
C PRO A 105 2.09 -16.91 1.30
N TYR A 106 1.84 -16.49 2.54
CA TYR A 106 0.51 -16.10 2.99
C TYR A 106 0.25 -14.62 2.72
N GLY A 107 -0.93 -14.34 2.19
CA GLY A 107 -1.41 -13.01 1.91
C GLY A 107 -0.98 -12.40 0.59
N ARG A 108 -0.75 -13.24 -0.43
CA ARG A 108 -0.61 -12.78 -1.82
C ARG A 108 -1.82 -11.95 -2.24
N GLY A 109 -1.63 -10.95 -3.10
CA GLY A 109 -2.74 -10.17 -3.65
C GLY A 109 -2.63 -8.66 -3.39
N PRO A 110 -3.67 -7.89 -3.78
CA PRO A 110 -3.54 -6.46 -4.01
C PRO A 110 -3.51 -5.59 -2.74
N ASN A 111 -4.30 -5.93 -1.72
CA ASN A 111 -4.48 -5.09 -0.52
C ASN A 111 -4.51 -5.92 0.77
N PRO A 112 -3.40 -6.60 1.09
CA PRO A 112 -3.37 -7.56 2.20
C PRO A 112 -3.40 -6.90 3.59
N LEU A 113 -3.12 -5.60 3.72
CA LEU A 113 -2.98 -4.93 5.01
C LEU A 113 -4.27 -4.96 5.87
N ALA A 114 -5.44 -4.91 5.22
CA ALA A 114 -6.74 -5.02 5.91
C ALA A 114 -6.96 -6.40 6.54
N TYR A 115 -6.43 -7.46 5.93
CA TYR A 115 -6.44 -8.82 6.46
C TYR A 115 -5.35 -9.02 7.51
N LEU A 116 -4.15 -8.52 7.23
CA LEU A 116 -2.97 -8.61 8.10
C LEU A 116 -3.26 -8.11 9.51
N THR A 117 -3.98 -6.99 9.60
CA THR A 117 -4.23 -6.33 10.88
C THR A 117 -5.28 -7.05 11.73
N PHE A 118 -6.25 -7.75 11.12
CA PHE A 118 -7.44 -8.27 11.82
C PHE A 118 -7.56 -9.79 11.84
N GLU A 119 -7.07 -10.46 10.80
CA GLU A 119 -7.25 -11.89 10.60
C GLU A 119 -5.93 -12.64 10.78
N HIS A 120 -4.80 -11.99 10.47
CA HIS A 120 -3.48 -12.61 10.46
C HIS A 120 -2.38 -11.76 11.11
N PRO A 121 -2.57 -11.33 12.38
CA PRO A 121 -1.60 -10.50 13.11
C PRO A 121 -0.18 -11.11 13.19
N GLU A 122 -0.06 -12.43 13.06
CA GLU A 122 1.21 -13.17 13.10
C GLU A 122 2.05 -13.03 11.82
N LEU A 123 1.46 -12.55 10.72
CA LEU A 123 2.12 -12.46 9.42
C LEU A 123 2.74 -11.07 9.15
N ASN A 124 2.89 -10.25 10.19
CA ASN A 124 3.44 -8.90 10.08
C ASN A 124 4.92 -8.93 9.68
N GLY A 125 5.21 -8.33 8.53
CA GLY A 125 6.56 -8.27 8.00
C GLY A 125 6.59 -7.80 6.56
N ILE A 126 7.80 -7.60 6.07
CA ILE A 126 8.08 -7.35 4.66
C ILE A 126 8.64 -8.63 4.05
N THR A 127 8.14 -9.02 2.89
CA THR A 127 8.82 -9.97 2.02
C THR A 127 9.34 -9.23 0.80
N ILE A 128 10.61 -9.44 0.46
CA ILE A 128 11.11 -9.16 -0.88
C ILE A 128 11.26 -10.48 -1.61
N HIS A 129 10.58 -10.60 -2.75
CA HIS A 129 10.61 -11.80 -3.58
C HIS A 129 10.98 -11.42 -5.02
N GLU A 130 11.58 -12.38 -5.72
CA GLU A 130 11.83 -12.26 -7.15
C GLU A 130 10.49 -12.21 -7.89
N MET A 131 10.41 -11.36 -8.90
CA MET A 131 9.23 -11.26 -9.74
C MET A 131 9.24 -12.35 -10.81
N THR A 132 8.12 -13.04 -10.95
CA THR A 132 7.85 -13.99 -12.04
C THR A 132 6.56 -13.56 -12.75
N PRO A 133 6.15 -14.21 -13.86
CA PRO A 133 4.86 -13.93 -14.49
C PRO A 133 3.66 -14.12 -13.55
N GLU A 134 3.80 -14.96 -12.53
CA GLU A 134 2.81 -15.22 -11.49
C GLU A 134 2.86 -14.17 -10.38
N LEU A 135 1.73 -13.47 -10.15
CA LEU A 135 1.61 -12.44 -9.12
C LEU A 135 1.90 -12.96 -7.71
N ASP A 136 2.89 -12.33 -7.06
CA ASP A 136 3.31 -12.60 -5.68
C ASP A 136 3.72 -14.06 -5.39
N GLN A 137 4.08 -14.86 -6.42
CA GLN A 137 4.45 -16.28 -6.23
C GLN A 137 5.93 -16.60 -6.42
N GLY A 138 6.71 -15.64 -6.91
CA GLY A 138 8.13 -15.86 -7.16
C GLY A 138 8.94 -16.17 -5.89
N PRO A 139 10.14 -16.76 -6.02
CA PRO A 139 10.97 -17.15 -4.88
C PRO A 139 11.25 -16.01 -3.90
N ILE A 140 11.21 -16.32 -2.61
CA ILE A 140 11.53 -15.36 -1.54
C ILE A 140 13.03 -15.13 -1.50
N LEU A 141 13.43 -13.86 -1.55
CA LEU A 141 14.80 -13.40 -1.39
C LEU A 141 15.07 -13.07 0.08
N LEU A 142 14.20 -12.27 0.69
CA LEU A 142 14.35 -11.77 2.06
C LEU A 142 12.99 -11.66 2.74
N GLN A 143 12.96 -11.94 4.05
CA GLN A 143 11.84 -11.61 4.92
C GLN A 143 12.32 -10.85 6.15
N GLU A 144 11.59 -9.81 6.52
CA GLU A 144 11.84 -9.00 7.71
C GLU A 144 10.55 -8.89 8.53
N PRO A 145 10.35 -9.75 9.55
CA PRO A 145 9.22 -9.66 10.46
C PRO A 145 9.36 -8.43 11.37
N PHE A 146 8.24 -7.92 11.86
CA PHE A 146 8.22 -6.89 12.90
C PHE A 146 7.07 -7.11 13.89
N ASP A 147 7.29 -6.64 15.12
CA ASP A 147 6.30 -6.73 16.18
C ASP A 147 5.20 -5.67 16.02
N ARG A 148 3.99 -6.05 16.38
CA ARG A 148 2.84 -5.16 16.48
C ARG A 148 2.45 -4.94 17.94
N ASP A 149 1.89 -3.77 18.21
CA ASP A 149 1.27 -3.49 19.49
C ASP A 149 -0.17 -4.04 19.52
N THR A 150 -0.73 -4.21 20.72
CA THR A 150 -2.06 -4.82 20.91
C THR A 150 -3.16 -4.02 20.21
N ASP A 151 -3.03 -2.69 20.19
CA ASP A 151 -4.05 -1.79 19.66
C ASP A 151 -3.73 -1.29 18.23
N ASP A 152 -2.69 -1.83 17.59
CA ASP A 152 -2.33 -1.44 16.22
C ASP A 152 -3.48 -1.74 15.25
N GLY A 153 -3.92 -0.68 14.56
CA GLY A 153 -4.79 -0.75 13.40
C GLY A 153 -3.99 -0.69 12.09
N PHE A 154 -4.73 -0.42 11.01
CA PHE A 154 -4.20 -0.30 9.66
C PHE A 154 -3.14 0.79 9.57
N ASP A 155 -3.41 1.95 10.18
CA ASP A 155 -2.54 3.13 10.07
C ASP A 155 -1.23 2.93 10.83
N GLU A 156 -1.27 2.36 12.03
CA GLU A 156 -0.07 2.02 12.81
C GLU A 156 0.76 0.94 12.11
N THR A 157 0.12 -0.08 11.56
CA THR A 157 0.79 -1.14 10.79
C THR A 157 1.41 -0.57 9.52
N PHE A 158 0.72 0.35 8.83
CA PHE A 158 1.26 1.06 7.68
C PHE A 158 2.53 1.85 8.04
N LEU A 159 2.57 2.55 9.17
CA LEU A 159 3.78 3.28 9.60
C LEU A 159 4.97 2.33 9.85
N LYS A 160 4.70 1.14 10.39
CA LYS A 160 5.73 0.10 10.55
C LYS A 160 6.21 -0.39 9.19
N LEU A 161 5.29 -0.72 8.27
CA LEU A 161 5.65 -1.11 6.90
C LEU A 161 6.48 -0.02 6.19
N TRP A 162 6.10 1.25 6.32
CA TRP A 162 6.82 2.39 5.76
C TRP A 162 8.28 2.45 6.22
N ALA A 163 8.52 2.16 7.50
CA ALA A 163 9.85 2.20 8.11
C ALA A 163 10.69 0.94 7.80
N TYR A 164 10.07 -0.23 7.73
CA TYR A 164 10.76 -1.51 7.55
C TYR A 164 11.03 -1.87 6.08
N ALA A 165 10.16 -1.46 5.16
CA ALA A 165 10.32 -1.73 3.73
C ALA A 165 11.68 -1.27 3.15
N PRO A 166 12.12 0.00 3.34
CA PRO A 166 13.42 0.43 2.85
C PRO A 166 14.59 -0.28 3.55
N ARG A 167 14.45 -0.65 4.83
CA ARG A 167 15.50 -1.41 5.54
C ARG A 167 15.72 -2.79 4.93
N ALA A 168 14.64 -3.50 4.64
CA ALA A 168 14.70 -4.78 3.94
C ALA A 168 15.31 -4.61 2.54
N LEU A 169 14.88 -3.59 1.80
CA LEU A 169 15.39 -3.31 0.45
C LEU A 169 16.89 -2.96 0.45
N GLN A 170 17.34 -2.19 1.44
CA GLN A 170 18.76 -1.86 1.60
C GLN A 170 19.59 -3.12 1.79
N ARG A 171 19.17 -4.01 2.71
CA ARG A 171 19.85 -5.28 2.97
C ARG A 171 19.95 -6.15 1.72
N LEU A 172 18.88 -6.21 0.93
CA LEU A 172 18.90 -6.92 -0.35
C LEU A 172 19.94 -6.32 -1.30
N ILE A 173 19.93 -5.00 -1.51
CA ILE A 173 20.81 -4.34 -2.47
C ILE A 173 22.29 -4.48 -2.07
N ASP A 174 22.59 -4.44 -0.77
CA ASP A 174 23.97 -4.54 -0.26
C ASP A 174 24.63 -5.91 -0.55
N ASP A 175 23.85 -6.95 -0.83
CA ASP A 175 24.36 -8.30 -1.13
C ASP A 175 23.43 -9.06 -2.11
N ILE A 176 23.05 -8.39 -3.21
CA ILE A 176 21.98 -8.87 -4.09
C ILE A 176 22.26 -10.25 -4.70
N ASP A 177 23.52 -10.51 -5.09
CA ASP A 177 23.93 -11.79 -5.65
C ASP A 177 23.74 -12.93 -4.64
N HIS A 178 24.10 -12.70 -3.37
CA HIS A 178 23.88 -13.69 -2.32
C HIS A 178 22.40 -14.04 -2.20
N TYR A 179 21.52 -13.05 -2.10
CA TYR A 179 20.09 -13.30 -1.94
C TYR A 179 19.47 -14.01 -3.16
N PHE A 180 19.88 -13.66 -4.38
CA PHE A 180 19.40 -14.36 -5.58
C PHE A 180 19.93 -15.80 -5.68
N GLN A 181 21.16 -16.06 -5.24
CA GLN A 181 21.72 -17.42 -5.19
C GLN A 181 21.07 -18.30 -4.10
N HIS A 182 20.56 -17.70 -3.02
CA HIS A 182 19.97 -18.40 -1.87
C HIS A 182 18.45 -18.22 -1.76
N LYS A 183 17.80 -17.76 -2.83
CA LYS A 183 16.35 -17.62 -2.89
C LYS A 183 15.65 -18.95 -2.65
N ARG A 184 14.48 -18.90 -2.02
CA ARG A 184 13.70 -20.11 -1.66
C ARG A 184 12.33 -20.07 -2.29
N ASP A 185 11.89 -21.22 -2.80
CA ASP A 185 10.53 -21.35 -3.29
C ASP A 185 9.52 -21.10 -2.18
N GLN A 186 8.44 -20.41 -2.53
CA GLN A 186 7.37 -20.05 -1.62
C GLN A 186 6.57 -21.25 -1.11
N GLY A 187 6.42 -22.30 -1.93
CA GLY A 187 5.52 -23.40 -1.63
C GLY A 187 4.04 -22.98 -1.61
N ALA A 188 3.22 -23.73 -0.86
CA ALA A 188 1.80 -23.45 -0.70
C ALA A 188 1.55 -22.24 0.20
N GLY A 189 0.55 -21.42 -0.14
CA GLY A 189 0.22 -20.20 0.58
C GLY A 189 -1.26 -19.82 0.45
N SER A 190 -1.57 -18.56 0.72
CA SER A 190 -2.92 -18.00 0.61
C SER A 190 -2.95 -16.80 -0.32
N TYR A 191 -4.09 -16.62 -1.00
CA TYR A 191 -4.42 -15.42 -1.75
C TYR A 191 -5.51 -14.66 -1.02
N TRP A 192 -5.28 -13.37 -0.76
CA TRP A 192 -6.23 -12.46 -0.15
C TRP A 192 -6.74 -11.49 -1.23
N PRO A 193 -8.02 -11.60 -1.63
CA PRO A 193 -8.59 -10.73 -2.65
C PRO A 193 -8.74 -9.29 -2.13
N GLU A 194 -9.15 -8.37 -3.00
CA GLU A 194 -9.63 -7.07 -2.54
C GLU A 194 -10.77 -7.26 -1.52
N PRO A 195 -10.73 -6.62 -0.33
CA PRO A 195 -11.84 -6.69 0.60
C PRO A 195 -13.14 -6.20 -0.07
N PRO A 196 -14.22 -7.01 -0.07
CA PRO A 196 -15.44 -6.66 -0.78
C PRO A 196 -16.08 -5.40 -0.18
N GLU A 197 -16.80 -4.64 -1.01
CA GLU A 197 -17.45 -3.40 -0.59
C GLU A 197 -18.36 -3.59 0.64
N ALA A 198 -19.05 -4.74 0.72
CA ALA A 198 -19.91 -5.09 1.86
C ALA A 198 -19.14 -5.13 3.20
N GLU A 199 -17.88 -5.54 3.20
CA GLU A 199 -17.02 -5.53 4.38
C GLU A 199 -16.41 -4.14 4.67
N ARG A 200 -16.46 -3.25 3.68
CA ARG A 200 -16.00 -1.86 3.73
C ARG A 200 -17.18 -0.89 3.86
N THR A 201 -18.29 -1.33 4.44
CA THR A 201 -19.51 -0.54 4.52
C THR A 201 -20.03 -0.44 5.96
N LEU A 202 -20.34 0.79 6.38
CA LEU A 202 -21.03 1.09 7.64
C LEU A 202 -22.43 1.62 7.36
N HIS A 203 -23.46 0.85 7.68
CA HIS A 203 -24.84 1.32 7.64
C HIS A 203 -25.20 2.01 8.96
N ALA A 204 -25.18 3.34 8.97
CA ALA A 204 -25.26 4.11 10.21
C ALA A 204 -26.59 3.93 10.99
N ALA A 205 -27.66 3.53 10.30
CA ALA A 205 -28.96 3.26 10.92
C ALA A 205 -28.95 2.04 11.87
N THR A 206 -28.07 1.07 11.62
CA THR A 206 -28.00 -0.19 12.39
C THR A 206 -26.66 -0.40 13.07
N ALA A 207 -25.62 0.31 12.65
CA ALA A 207 -24.29 0.23 13.23
C ALA A 207 -24.23 0.76 14.66
N THR A 208 -23.20 0.35 15.38
CA THR A 208 -22.79 0.86 16.69
C THR A 208 -21.48 1.66 16.59
N VAL A 209 -21.10 2.33 17.67
CA VAL A 209 -19.78 2.94 17.85
C VAL A 209 -18.66 1.91 17.69
N ALA A 210 -18.86 0.68 18.18
CA ALA A 210 -17.87 -0.39 18.06
C ALA A 210 -17.66 -0.82 16.60
N ASP A 211 -18.73 -0.88 15.79
CA ASP A 211 -18.63 -1.19 14.36
C ASP A 211 -17.83 -0.11 13.62
N ALA A 212 -18.08 1.16 13.94
CA ALA A 212 -17.34 2.28 13.36
C ALA A 212 -15.85 2.23 13.74
N GLN A 213 -15.53 1.98 15.01
CA GLN A 213 -14.14 1.84 15.49
C GLN A 213 -13.43 0.66 14.83
N ARG A 214 -14.11 -0.48 14.67
CA ARG A 214 -13.57 -1.66 13.99
C ARG A 214 -13.25 -1.38 12.53
N LEU A 215 -14.13 -0.70 11.79
CA LEU A 215 -13.85 -0.32 10.40
C LEU A 215 -12.72 0.72 10.29
N GLN A 216 -12.67 1.70 11.21
CA GLN A 216 -11.55 2.65 11.26
C GLN A 216 -10.22 1.92 11.52
N ALA A 217 -10.18 0.99 12.47
CA ALA A 217 -8.98 0.24 12.75
C ALA A 217 -8.62 -0.72 11.61
N ARG A 218 -9.59 -1.30 10.88
CA ARG A 218 -9.34 -2.23 9.75
C ARG A 218 -8.91 -1.57 8.46
N PHE A 219 -9.47 -0.41 8.14
CA PHE A 219 -9.25 0.24 6.85
C PHE A 219 -8.49 1.56 6.96
N GLY A 220 -8.32 2.14 8.14
CA GLY A 220 -7.52 3.35 8.36
C GLY A 220 -7.75 4.40 7.28
N HIS A 221 -6.65 4.91 6.73
CA HIS A 221 -6.64 5.86 5.62
C HIS A 221 -7.02 5.28 4.26
N LEU A 222 -6.95 3.95 4.04
CA LEU A 222 -7.51 3.30 2.84
C LEU A 222 -9.02 3.53 2.78
N GLY A 223 -9.66 3.49 3.94
CA GLY A 223 -11.01 3.96 4.15
C GLY A 223 -12.12 3.00 3.71
N PHE A 224 -13.33 3.37 4.09
CA PHE A 224 -14.56 2.61 3.92
C PHE A 224 -15.72 3.56 3.63
N VAL A 225 -16.89 3.04 3.27
CA VAL A 225 -18.07 3.84 2.93
C VAL A 225 -19.05 3.82 4.09
N LEU A 226 -19.53 4.99 4.50
CA LEU A 226 -20.60 5.13 5.49
C LEU A 226 -21.89 5.53 4.75
N TYR A 227 -22.98 4.83 5.06
CA TYR A 227 -24.33 5.11 4.53
C TYR A 227 -25.20 5.72 5.62
N PRO A 228 -25.41 7.05 5.60
CA PRO A 228 -26.46 7.68 6.41
C PRO A 228 -27.85 7.26 5.93
N ALA A 229 -28.86 7.43 6.78
CA ALA A 229 -30.25 7.17 6.43
C ALA A 229 -30.87 8.29 5.57
N ASP A 230 -30.38 9.52 5.73
CA ASP A 230 -30.98 10.74 5.17
C ASP A 230 -30.02 11.57 4.31
N ALA A 231 -28.88 10.99 3.90
CA ALA A 231 -27.90 11.64 3.05
C ALA A 231 -27.20 10.64 2.11
N PRO A 232 -26.55 11.10 1.02
CA PRO A 232 -25.75 10.24 0.15
C PRO A 232 -24.60 9.54 0.92
N PRO A 233 -24.07 8.42 0.38
CA PRO A 233 -22.94 7.71 0.98
C PRO A 233 -21.70 8.60 1.10
N LEU A 234 -20.93 8.39 2.16
CA LEU A 234 -19.76 9.18 2.52
C LEU A 234 -18.51 8.31 2.51
N GLN A 235 -17.47 8.74 1.78
CA GLN A 235 -16.16 8.12 1.91
C GLN A 235 -15.54 8.54 3.23
N VAL A 236 -15.20 7.55 4.06
CA VAL A 236 -14.56 7.74 5.36
C VAL A 236 -13.12 7.28 5.25
N ARG A 237 -12.17 8.16 5.58
CA ARG A 237 -10.74 7.84 5.72
C ARG A 237 -10.24 8.05 7.15
N SER A 238 -11.01 8.78 7.95
CA SER A 238 -10.73 9.00 9.35
C SER A 238 -12.05 9.33 10.05
N LEU A 239 -12.24 8.75 11.23
CA LEU A 239 -13.35 9.06 12.11
C LEU A 239 -12.94 9.02 13.56
N THR A 240 -13.73 9.71 14.38
CA THR A 240 -13.77 9.49 15.82
C THR A 240 -15.20 9.08 16.18
N ALA A 241 -15.35 8.09 17.06
CA ALA A 241 -16.64 7.63 17.51
C ALA A 241 -16.71 7.60 19.04
N SER A 242 -17.87 7.92 19.59
CA SER A 242 -18.08 7.95 21.04
C SER A 242 -19.47 7.48 21.40
N ARG A 243 -19.55 6.59 22.40
CA ARG A 243 -20.82 6.18 23.02
C ARG A 243 -21.36 7.33 23.84
N CYS A 244 -22.58 7.76 23.53
CA CYS A 244 -23.22 8.84 24.27
C CYS A 244 -24.74 8.79 24.10
N GLN A 245 -25.44 9.42 25.05
CA GLN A 245 -26.88 9.66 24.88
C GLN A 245 -27.09 10.90 24.01
N HIS A 246 -27.98 10.78 23.01
CA HIS A 246 -28.38 11.87 22.13
C HIS A 246 -29.82 11.66 21.64
N GLN A 247 -30.38 12.66 20.96
CA GLN A 247 -31.77 12.64 20.47
C GLN A 247 -31.90 12.38 18.97
N TYR A 248 -30.78 12.34 18.24
CA TYR A 248 -30.78 12.05 16.81
C TYR A 248 -31.19 10.60 16.55
N PRO A 249 -32.13 10.33 15.62
CA PRO A 249 -32.40 8.96 15.15
C PRO A 249 -31.13 8.31 14.58
N PRO A 250 -30.91 7.00 14.79
CA PRO A 250 -29.81 6.27 14.18
C PRO A 250 -29.78 6.46 12.65
N GLY A 251 -28.59 6.68 12.10
CA GLY A 251 -28.36 6.93 10.68
C GLY A 251 -28.46 8.40 10.28
N ARG A 252 -28.96 9.29 11.14
CA ARG A 252 -29.14 10.71 10.81
C ARG A 252 -27.81 11.45 10.68
N LEU A 253 -27.65 12.22 9.61
CA LEU A 253 -26.62 13.26 9.52
C LEU A 253 -27.00 14.44 10.44
N ALA A 254 -26.44 14.44 11.65
CA ALA A 254 -26.78 15.41 12.69
C ALA A 254 -26.23 16.82 12.39
N ALA A 255 -25.02 16.92 11.83
CA ALA A 255 -24.41 18.20 11.48
C ALA A 255 -23.34 18.07 10.38
N LYS A 256 -23.17 19.14 9.61
CA LYS A 256 -22.01 19.36 8.74
C LYS A 256 -21.18 20.50 9.35
N LEU A 257 -20.05 20.17 9.94
CA LEU A 257 -19.12 21.13 10.50
C LEU A 257 -18.06 21.51 9.46
N HIS A 258 -17.32 22.57 9.75
CA HIS A 258 -16.11 22.95 9.03
C HIS A 258 -15.13 21.77 8.86
N HIS A 259 -14.86 21.04 9.94
CA HIS A 259 -13.82 20.00 10.02
C HIS A 259 -14.36 18.58 9.94
N GLY A 260 -15.62 18.37 9.56
CA GLY A 260 -16.18 17.03 9.58
C GLY A 260 -17.67 16.98 9.77
N TRP A 261 -18.22 15.79 9.61
CA TRP A 261 -19.66 15.55 9.59
C TRP A 261 -20.00 14.64 10.75
N ILE A 262 -21.05 14.98 11.50
CA ILE A 262 -21.53 14.19 12.63
C ILE A 262 -22.69 13.33 12.17
N VAL A 263 -22.56 12.01 12.29
CA VAL A 263 -23.60 11.03 11.98
C VAL A 263 -23.95 10.25 13.24
N ALA A 264 -25.24 10.09 13.50
CA ALA A 264 -25.73 9.25 14.59
C ALA A 264 -25.67 7.77 14.21
N VAL A 265 -25.19 6.96 15.15
CA VAL A 265 -25.28 5.49 15.12
C VAL A 265 -26.23 5.03 16.24
N SER A 266 -26.48 3.73 16.36
CA SER A 266 -27.50 3.21 17.28
C SER A 266 -27.24 3.50 18.76
N ASP A 267 -25.98 3.65 19.15
CA ASP A 267 -25.55 3.82 20.55
C ASP A 267 -24.57 4.99 20.77
N GLY A 268 -24.51 5.94 19.82
CA GLY A 268 -23.63 7.10 19.93
C GLY A 268 -23.48 7.91 18.64
N LEU A 269 -22.40 8.70 18.58
CA LEU A 269 -22.11 9.58 17.45
C LEU A 269 -20.76 9.23 16.83
N VAL A 270 -20.69 9.40 15.51
CA VAL A 270 -19.47 9.33 14.71
C VAL A 270 -19.20 10.72 14.11
N HIS A 271 -17.97 11.19 14.24
CA HIS A 271 -17.47 12.39 13.58
C HIS A 271 -16.48 11.98 12.49
N ILE A 272 -16.88 12.16 11.24
CA ILE A 272 -16.08 11.83 10.05
C ILE A 272 -15.22 13.04 9.73
N HIS A 273 -13.91 12.84 9.62
CA HIS A 273 -12.97 13.90 9.25
C HIS A 273 -12.69 13.82 7.75
N PRO A 274 -13.06 14.83 6.93
CA PRO A 274 -12.65 14.87 5.53
C PRO A 274 -11.13 14.87 5.46
N ALA A 275 -10.57 14.19 4.45
CA ALA A 275 -9.22 14.49 4.03
C ALA A 275 -9.20 15.98 3.70
N GLN A 276 -8.45 16.78 4.46
CA GLN A 276 -8.42 18.22 4.25
C GLN A 276 -8.06 18.48 2.78
N PRO A 277 -8.82 19.31 2.04
CA PRO A 277 -8.25 19.90 0.85
C PRO A 277 -7.03 20.73 1.31
N ARG A 278 -5.85 20.44 0.76
CA ARG A 278 -4.72 21.36 0.87
C ARG A 278 -5.20 22.70 0.28
N THR A 279 -5.23 23.73 1.13
CA THR A 279 -5.35 25.12 0.69
C THR A 279 -4.19 25.50 -0.20
#